data_AF-A0A968NQJ9-F1
#
_entry.id   AF-A0A968NQJ9-F1
#
_cell.length_a   1.000
_cell.length_b   1.000
_cell.length_c   1.000
_cell.angle_alpha   90.00
_cell.angle_beta   90.00
_cell.angle_gamma   90.00
#
_symmetry.space_group_name_H-M   'P 1'
#
loop_
_entity.id
_entity.type
_entity.pdbx_description
1 polymer ?
#
loop_
_entity_poly.entity_id
_entity_poly.type
_entity_poly.pdbx_seq_one_letter_code
_entity_poly.pdbx_strand_id
1 'polypeptide(L)'
;MGFETFYGSLAAKPTKWAPLLVQDNRFIETPKRDGYHLTEDLVDRTISGIRDQQQANTGRPFFAYLAFGANHAPLHAPKPYIEKYKGKFDQGWDKVRGGNLRAPEDARGHPGRRQLTARPKEIPGWDDMPEAFKPVLRREMEVYAGFLEHTDYQVGRIVDTLEKLGILENTLIYYIVGDNGASAEGGINGSFNEMSYFNGLQSLETAEYLSARIDKLGGPESYNHYAVSWAHAMNTPFQWTKQVASHFGGTRNGMVVHWPKKIKGKGDVRSQFGHVIDVAPTILEVRRICRPKVVKQHAADPMEGTSLVYTFDDAKA
;
A
#
# COMPACT_ATOMS: atom_id res chain seq x y z
N MET A 1 22.43 -7.29 10.52
CA MET A 1 21.23 -8.06 10.21
C MET A 1 20.29 -7.11 9.54
N GLY A 2 20.08 -7.31 8.24
CA GLY A 2 19.29 -6.43 7.41
C GLY A 2 20.17 -5.55 6.53
N PHE A 3 19.63 -5.25 5.35
CA PHE A 3 20.22 -4.36 4.33
C PHE A 3 21.55 -4.84 3.75
N GLU A 4 21.87 -6.13 3.83
CA GLU A 4 23.04 -6.70 3.16
C GLU A 4 22.89 -6.75 1.62
N THR A 5 21.66 -6.78 1.12
CA THR A 5 21.33 -6.73 -0.30
C THR A 5 20.13 -5.82 -0.56
N PHE A 6 20.03 -5.31 -1.78
CA PHE A 6 18.90 -4.51 -2.23
C PHE A 6 18.43 -4.97 -3.61
N TYR A 7 17.11 -5.00 -3.80
CA TYR A 7 16.49 -5.21 -5.10
C TYR A 7 15.20 -4.39 -5.18
N GLY A 8 15.07 -3.55 -6.19
CA GLY A 8 13.87 -2.76 -6.40
C GLY A 8 14.08 -1.63 -7.39
N SER A 9 13.20 -0.62 -7.33
CA SER A 9 13.35 0.59 -8.13
C SER A 9 13.64 1.78 -7.23
N LEU A 10 14.50 2.69 -7.70
CA LEU A 10 14.75 3.99 -7.07
C LEU A 10 13.92 5.12 -7.72
N ALA A 11 13.11 4.81 -8.73
CA ALA A 11 12.21 5.78 -9.34
C ALA A 11 11.05 6.09 -8.38
N ALA A 12 10.59 7.35 -8.38
CA ALA A 12 9.47 7.77 -7.52
C ALA A 12 8.15 7.05 -7.87
N LYS A 13 7.95 6.74 -9.16
CA LYS A 13 6.71 6.19 -9.70
C LYS A 13 7.00 5.14 -10.78
N PRO A 14 7.62 4.00 -10.41
CA PRO A 14 8.04 3.01 -11.38
C PRO A 14 6.82 2.38 -12.05
N THR A 15 6.87 2.25 -13.37
CA THR A 15 5.95 1.33 -14.07
C THR A 15 6.13 -0.07 -13.50
N LYS A 16 5.03 -0.80 -13.34
CA LYS A 16 5.06 -2.18 -12.85
C LYS A 16 5.36 -3.19 -13.95
N TRP A 17 5.36 -2.76 -15.21
CA TRP A 17 5.57 -3.62 -16.39
C TRP A 17 6.99 -3.53 -16.94
N ALA A 18 7.64 -2.36 -16.82
CA ALA A 18 9.00 -2.13 -17.33
C ALA A 18 9.83 -1.18 -16.43
N PRO A 19 9.99 -1.48 -15.12
CA PRO A 19 10.66 -0.60 -14.17
C PRO A 19 12.16 -0.47 -14.45
N LEU A 20 12.71 0.71 -14.17
CA LEU A 20 14.16 0.85 -13.96
C LEU A 20 14.52 0.18 -12.63
N LEU A 21 15.31 -0.88 -12.70
CA LEU A 21 15.67 -1.68 -11.54
C LEU A 21 17.10 -1.44 -11.10
N VAL A 22 17.31 -1.56 -9.80
CA VAL A 22 18.60 -1.51 -9.15
C VAL A 22 18.73 -2.77 -8.30
N GLN A 23 19.87 -3.42 -8.44
CA GLN A 23 20.30 -4.48 -7.55
C GLN A 23 21.59 -4.03 -6.87
N ASP A 24 21.56 -3.99 -5.55
CA ASP A 24 22.63 -3.48 -4.70
C ASP A 24 23.05 -2.07 -5.15
N ASN A 25 24.24 -1.94 -5.76
CA ASN A 25 24.81 -0.66 -6.19
C ASN A 25 24.86 -0.50 -7.73
N ARG A 26 24.04 -1.24 -8.49
CA ARG A 26 24.04 -1.16 -9.96
C ARG A 26 22.63 -1.22 -10.54
N PHE A 27 22.44 -0.48 -11.64
CA PHE A 27 21.26 -0.65 -12.49
C PHE A 27 21.32 -2.00 -13.20
N ILE A 28 20.15 -2.62 -13.36
CA ILE A 28 19.98 -3.87 -14.10
C ILE A 28 18.83 -3.72 -15.11
N GLU A 29 18.84 -4.54 -16.15
CA GLU A 29 17.70 -4.63 -17.06
C GLU A 29 16.48 -5.24 -16.36
N THR A 30 15.29 -4.77 -16.73
CA THR A 30 14.05 -5.45 -16.36
C THR A 30 14.05 -6.88 -16.92
N PRO A 31 13.77 -7.91 -16.12
CA PRO A 31 13.64 -9.27 -16.62
C PRO A 31 12.61 -9.37 -17.76
N LYS A 32 13.06 -9.87 -18.92
CA LYS A 32 12.20 -10.09 -20.09
C LYS A 32 11.43 -11.42 -19.90
N ARG A 33 10.29 -11.35 -19.22
CA ARG A 33 9.35 -12.46 -19.07
C ARG A 33 7.94 -12.02 -19.49
N ASP A 34 7.22 -12.90 -20.16
CA ASP A 34 5.83 -12.64 -20.52
C ASP A 34 4.99 -12.43 -19.26
N GLY A 35 4.20 -11.35 -19.27
CA GLY A 35 3.41 -10.97 -18.10
C GLY A 35 4.22 -10.45 -16.92
N TYR A 36 5.47 -9.99 -17.11
CA TYR A 36 6.28 -9.42 -16.03
C TYR A 36 5.50 -8.39 -15.23
N HIS A 37 5.46 -8.56 -13.91
CA HIS A 37 4.96 -7.54 -12.99
C HIS A 37 5.92 -7.35 -11.82
N LEU A 38 6.23 -6.09 -11.49
CA LEU A 38 7.20 -5.75 -10.44
C LEU A 38 6.80 -6.30 -9.07
N THR A 39 5.53 -6.22 -8.68
CA THR A 39 5.06 -6.79 -7.40
C THR A 39 5.42 -8.28 -7.27
N GLU A 40 5.23 -9.05 -8.33
CA GLU A 40 5.52 -10.48 -8.33
C GLU A 40 7.03 -10.74 -8.24
N ASP A 41 7.83 -9.97 -8.98
CA ASP A 41 9.29 -10.06 -8.97
C ASP A 41 9.87 -9.73 -7.59
N LEU A 42 9.40 -8.65 -6.95
CA LEU A 42 9.82 -8.30 -5.58
C LEU A 42 9.50 -9.44 -4.59
N VAL A 43 8.32 -10.05 -4.72
CA VAL A 43 7.90 -11.19 -3.87
C VAL A 43 8.73 -12.44 -4.17
N ASP A 44 8.95 -12.78 -5.43
CA ASP A 44 9.77 -13.92 -5.86
C ASP A 44 11.21 -13.79 -5.30
N ARG A 45 11.80 -12.60 -5.40
CA ARG A 45 13.14 -12.28 -4.86
C ARG A 45 13.17 -12.37 -3.34
N THR A 46 12.15 -11.86 -2.66
CA THR A 46 12.05 -11.94 -1.20
C THR A 46 11.94 -13.39 -0.73
N ILE A 47 11.10 -14.20 -1.39
CA ILE A 47 10.95 -15.63 -1.10
C ILE A 47 12.26 -16.38 -1.34
N SER A 48 12.96 -16.11 -2.45
CA SER A 48 14.28 -16.71 -2.71
C SER A 48 15.25 -16.35 -1.60
N GLY A 49 15.39 -15.07 -1.26
CA GLY A 49 16.31 -14.62 -0.22
C GLY A 49 16.05 -15.26 1.14
N ILE A 50 14.77 -15.41 1.53
CA ILE A 50 14.40 -16.12 2.76
C ILE A 50 14.82 -17.60 2.70
N ARG A 51 14.53 -18.29 1.59
CA ARG A 51 14.89 -19.71 1.42
C ARG A 51 16.40 -19.92 1.43
N ASP A 52 17.13 -19.12 0.66
CA ASP A 52 18.58 -19.19 0.53
C ASP A 52 19.24 -18.96 1.90
N GLN A 53 18.74 -17.98 2.66
CA GLN A 53 19.23 -17.70 4.01
C GLN A 53 18.98 -18.88 4.96
N GLN A 54 17.79 -19.49 4.94
CA GLN A 54 17.46 -20.63 5.80
C GLN A 54 18.25 -21.89 5.43
N GLN A 55 18.58 -22.08 4.16
CA GLN A 55 19.41 -23.19 3.69
C GLN A 55 20.89 -22.99 4.04
N ALA A 56 21.43 -21.80 3.81
CA ALA A 56 22.85 -21.52 4.03
C ALA A 56 23.21 -21.41 5.51
N ASN A 57 22.28 -20.96 6.37
CA ASN A 57 22.53 -20.77 7.79
C ASN A 57 21.25 -20.91 8.61
N THR A 58 20.82 -22.15 8.82
CA THR A 58 19.64 -22.48 9.62
C THR A 58 19.76 -21.88 11.03
N GLY A 59 18.72 -21.17 11.46
CA GLY A 59 18.67 -20.53 12.78
C GLY A 59 19.25 -19.11 12.83
N ARG A 60 19.98 -18.64 11.82
CA ARG A 60 20.29 -17.21 11.71
C ARG A 60 18.99 -16.46 11.39
N PRO A 61 18.64 -15.40 12.15
CA PRO A 61 17.48 -14.57 11.85
C PRO A 61 17.71 -13.69 10.61
N PHE A 62 16.63 -13.32 9.94
CA PHE A 62 16.62 -12.39 8.80
C PHE A 62 15.83 -11.12 9.13
N PHE A 63 16.06 -10.09 8.33
CA PHE A 63 15.23 -8.88 8.27
C PHE A 63 14.92 -8.62 6.80
N ALA A 64 13.63 -8.58 6.46
CA ALA A 64 13.15 -8.28 5.11
C ALA A 64 12.29 -7.03 5.16
N TYR A 65 12.65 -6.02 4.37
CA TYR A 65 11.84 -4.82 4.17
C TYR A 65 11.36 -4.80 2.73
N LEU A 66 10.05 -4.94 2.55
CA LEU A 66 9.41 -5.03 1.25
C LEU A 66 8.45 -3.85 1.08
N ALA A 67 8.91 -2.83 0.35
CA ALA A 67 8.12 -1.66 0.03
C ALA A 67 7.54 -1.81 -1.39
N PHE A 68 6.24 -2.07 -1.49
CA PHE A 68 5.58 -2.17 -2.78
C PHE A 68 5.31 -0.79 -3.37
N GLY A 69 5.36 -0.67 -4.70
CA GLY A 69 4.74 0.45 -5.42
C GLY A 69 3.26 0.24 -5.70
N ALA A 70 2.62 -0.71 -5.00
CA ALA A 70 1.23 -1.10 -5.20
C ALA A 70 0.29 0.06 -4.89
N ASN A 71 -0.78 0.20 -5.68
CA ASN A 71 -1.80 1.24 -5.53
C ASN A 71 -1.27 2.69 -5.58
N HIS A 72 -0.01 2.89 -5.94
CA HIS A 72 0.56 4.16 -6.36
C HIS A 72 0.53 4.25 -7.90
N ALA A 73 0.38 5.45 -8.46
CA ALA A 73 0.52 5.64 -9.89
C ALA A 73 1.91 5.21 -10.43
N PRO A 74 1.97 4.67 -11.65
CA PRO A 74 0.80 4.32 -12.45
C PRO A 74 0.10 3.07 -11.88
N LEU A 75 -1.23 3.11 -11.83
CA LEU A 75 -2.08 2.07 -11.24
C LEU A 75 -2.12 0.86 -12.17
N HIS A 76 -1.14 -0.02 -12.06
CA HIS A 76 -0.96 -1.16 -12.95
C HIS A 76 -1.35 -2.47 -12.25
N ALA A 77 -2.24 -3.24 -12.88
CA ALA A 77 -2.68 -4.52 -12.36
C ALA A 77 -2.88 -5.53 -13.49
N PRO A 78 -2.60 -6.83 -13.28
CA PRO A 78 -2.91 -7.83 -14.28
C PRO A 78 -4.42 -7.87 -14.56
N LYS A 79 -4.77 -7.91 -15.85
CA LYS A 79 -6.17 -7.88 -16.34
C LYS A 79 -7.11 -8.85 -15.61
N PRO A 80 -6.75 -10.12 -15.33
CA PRO A 80 -7.63 -11.03 -14.62
C PRO A 80 -8.03 -10.55 -13.21
N TYR A 81 -7.20 -9.76 -12.53
CA TYR A 81 -7.56 -9.16 -11.24
C TYR A 81 -8.49 -7.97 -11.42
N ILE A 82 -8.29 -7.14 -12.43
CA ILE A 82 -9.16 -5.99 -12.72
C ILE A 82 -10.58 -6.47 -13.06
N GLU A 83 -10.71 -7.48 -13.92
CA GLU A 83 -12.02 -7.95 -14.40
C GLU A 83 -12.92 -8.52 -13.28
N LYS A 84 -12.35 -8.99 -12.16
CA LYS A 84 -13.13 -9.43 -10.98
C LYS A 84 -14.00 -8.31 -10.40
N TYR A 85 -13.58 -7.07 -10.60
CA TYR A 85 -14.23 -5.88 -10.05
C TYR A 85 -15.21 -5.21 -11.00
N LYS A 86 -15.40 -5.75 -12.21
CA LYS A 86 -16.31 -5.17 -13.20
C LYS A 86 -17.70 -4.92 -12.62
N GLY A 87 -18.16 -3.67 -12.65
CA GLY A 87 -19.47 -3.23 -12.16
C GLY A 87 -19.61 -3.16 -10.63
N LYS A 88 -18.57 -3.49 -9.85
CA LYS A 88 -18.61 -3.45 -8.37
C LYS A 88 -18.62 -2.02 -7.81
N PHE A 89 -18.41 -1.03 -8.67
CA PHE A 89 -18.31 0.39 -8.33
C PHE A 89 -19.34 1.28 -9.06
N ASP A 90 -20.37 0.68 -9.69
CA ASP A 90 -21.45 1.39 -10.40
C ASP A 90 -22.21 2.40 -9.51
N GLN A 91 -22.27 2.14 -8.22
CA GLN A 91 -22.91 2.96 -7.20
C GLN A 91 -22.17 4.27 -6.87
N GLY A 92 -20.92 4.43 -7.33
CA GLY A 92 -20.12 5.63 -7.10
C GLY A 92 -19.50 5.77 -5.71
N TRP A 93 -18.56 6.70 -5.60
CA TRP A 93 -17.74 6.90 -4.39
C TRP A 93 -18.53 7.32 -3.16
N ASP A 94 -19.63 8.07 -3.31
CA ASP A 94 -20.43 8.51 -2.16
C ASP A 94 -21.10 7.33 -1.44
N LYS A 95 -21.61 6.36 -2.20
CA LYS A 95 -22.18 5.11 -1.66
C LYS A 95 -21.10 4.21 -1.10
N VAL A 96 -19.95 4.08 -1.78
CA VAL A 96 -18.81 3.29 -1.28
C VAL A 96 -18.29 3.87 0.03
N ARG A 97 -18.08 5.19 0.10
CA ARG A 97 -17.65 5.89 1.30
C ARG A 97 -18.61 5.69 2.48
N GLY A 98 -19.91 5.79 2.22
CA GLY A 98 -20.94 5.48 3.23
C GLY A 98 -20.97 4.00 3.63
N GLY A 99 -20.71 3.09 2.70
CA GLY A 99 -20.63 1.65 2.93
C GLY A 99 -19.42 1.23 3.76
N ASN A 100 -18.25 1.84 3.50
CA ASN A 100 -17.01 1.60 4.25
C ASN A 100 -17.16 1.95 5.75
N LEU A 101 -18.00 2.95 6.07
CA LEU A 101 -18.36 3.27 7.46
C LEU A 101 -19.22 2.18 8.12
N ARG A 102 -20.02 1.47 7.32
CA ARG A 102 -20.97 0.45 7.75
C ARG A 102 -20.42 -0.98 7.62
N ALA A 103 -19.11 -1.13 7.42
CA ALA A 103 -18.47 -2.44 7.59
C ALA A 103 -18.96 -3.01 8.92
N PRO A 104 -19.53 -4.23 8.94
CA PRO A 104 -20.34 -4.71 10.05
C PRO A 104 -19.55 -4.70 11.36
N GLU A 105 -20.24 -4.63 12.50
CA GLU A 105 -19.59 -4.51 13.82
C GLU A 105 -18.62 -5.67 14.13
N ASP A 106 -18.75 -6.79 13.40
CA ASP A 106 -17.88 -7.97 13.45
C ASP A 106 -16.67 -7.90 12.48
N ALA A 107 -16.58 -6.86 11.64
CA ALA A 107 -15.41 -6.59 10.82
C ALA A 107 -14.23 -6.27 11.76
N ARG A 108 -13.35 -7.26 11.92
CA ARG A 108 -12.11 -7.17 12.72
C ARG A 108 -11.37 -5.87 12.39
N GLY A 109 -11.12 -5.03 13.39
CA GLY A 109 -10.48 -3.71 13.19
C GLY A 109 -11.43 -2.49 13.23
N HIS A 110 -12.75 -2.68 13.37
CA HIS A 110 -13.70 -1.56 13.43
C HIS A 110 -13.81 -0.96 14.86
N PRO A 111 -13.40 0.30 15.10
CA PRO A 111 -13.44 0.95 16.42
C PRO A 111 -14.84 1.47 16.79
N GLY A 112 -15.91 0.75 16.44
CA GLY A 112 -17.30 1.15 16.69
C GLY A 112 -17.80 2.30 15.82
N ARG A 113 -18.99 2.84 16.15
CA ARG A 113 -19.69 3.88 15.38
C ARG A 113 -18.79 5.10 15.13
N ARG A 114 -18.36 5.28 13.89
CA ARG A 114 -17.65 6.49 13.44
C ARG A 114 -18.63 7.46 12.78
N GLN A 115 -18.42 8.75 12.97
CA GLN A 115 -19.10 9.78 12.19
C GLN A 115 -18.31 10.03 10.91
N LEU A 116 -19.03 10.06 9.78
CA LEU A 116 -18.41 10.37 8.49
C LEU A 116 -18.16 11.87 8.40
N THR A 117 -16.95 12.27 8.06
CA THR A 117 -16.64 13.68 7.82
C THR A 117 -17.37 14.19 6.57
N ALA A 118 -17.71 15.48 6.54
CA ALA A 118 -18.28 16.08 5.33
C ALA A 118 -17.29 15.98 4.15
N ARG A 119 -17.80 15.77 2.94
CA ARG A 119 -16.98 15.88 1.73
C ARG A 119 -16.57 17.36 1.56
N PRO A 120 -15.29 17.65 1.29
CA PRO A 120 -14.86 19.00 0.92
C PRO A 120 -15.64 19.51 -0.30
N LYS A 121 -15.90 20.82 -0.36
CA LYS A 121 -16.70 21.43 -1.43
C LYS A 121 -16.02 21.35 -2.80
N GLU A 122 -14.69 21.22 -2.77
CA GLU A 122 -13.80 21.12 -3.92
C GLU A 122 -13.85 19.73 -4.57
N ILE A 123 -14.39 18.72 -3.88
CA ILE A 123 -14.49 17.34 -4.37
C ILE A 123 -15.93 17.09 -4.84
N PRO A 124 -16.15 16.80 -6.14
CA PRO A 124 -17.50 16.60 -6.67
C PRO A 124 -18.15 15.33 -6.12
N GLY A 125 -19.49 15.35 -6.03
CA GLY A 125 -20.28 14.15 -5.79
C GLY A 125 -20.37 13.28 -7.03
N TRP A 126 -20.71 12.01 -6.83
CA TRP A 126 -20.87 11.07 -7.93
C TRP A 126 -21.95 11.52 -8.91
N ASP A 127 -23.05 12.03 -8.37
CA ASP A 127 -24.19 12.51 -9.16
C ASP A 127 -23.91 13.86 -9.85
N ASP A 128 -22.89 14.59 -9.40
CA ASP A 128 -22.46 15.87 -9.99
C ASP A 128 -21.56 15.65 -11.23
N MET A 129 -21.04 14.43 -11.43
CA MET A 129 -20.17 14.13 -12.56
C MET A 129 -20.96 13.97 -13.86
N PRO A 130 -20.47 14.52 -15.00
CA PRO A 130 -21.07 14.26 -16.29
C PRO A 130 -21.12 12.76 -16.62
N GLU A 131 -22.24 12.30 -17.17
CA GLU A 131 -22.46 10.89 -17.52
C GLU A 131 -21.35 10.30 -18.40
N ALA A 132 -20.78 11.11 -19.29
CA ALA A 132 -19.69 10.70 -20.19
C ALA A 132 -18.42 10.23 -19.46
N PHE A 133 -18.16 10.71 -18.23
CA PHE A 133 -17.00 10.27 -17.44
C PHE A 133 -17.29 8.99 -16.64
N LYS A 134 -18.55 8.70 -16.31
CA LYS A 134 -18.89 7.62 -15.36
C LYS A 134 -18.32 6.26 -15.75
N PRO A 135 -18.30 5.82 -17.04
CA PRO A 135 -17.67 4.54 -17.40
C PRO A 135 -16.19 4.47 -16.99
N VAL A 136 -15.41 5.51 -17.29
CA VAL A 136 -13.98 5.58 -16.97
C VAL A 136 -13.77 5.65 -15.46
N LEU A 137 -14.52 6.50 -14.76
CA LEU A 137 -14.39 6.67 -13.31
C LEU A 137 -14.62 5.36 -12.56
N ARG A 138 -15.53 4.49 -13.02
CA ARG A 138 -15.70 3.15 -12.45
C ARG A 138 -14.49 2.29 -12.73
N ARG A 139 -14.04 2.26 -13.99
CA ARG A 139 -12.90 1.45 -14.42
C ARG A 139 -11.63 1.78 -13.63
N GLU A 140 -11.39 3.05 -13.32
CA GLU A 140 -10.28 3.48 -12.47
C GLU A 140 -10.27 2.78 -11.10
N MET A 141 -11.44 2.69 -10.45
CA MET A 141 -11.58 2.05 -9.16
C MET A 141 -11.51 0.52 -9.26
N GLU A 142 -12.00 -0.07 -10.36
CA GLU A 142 -11.81 -1.50 -10.67
C GLU A 142 -10.32 -1.85 -10.80
N VAL A 143 -9.55 -1.00 -11.48
CA VAL A 143 -8.10 -1.16 -11.63
C VAL A 143 -7.41 -1.05 -10.27
N TYR A 144 -7.75 -0.05 -9.47
CA TYR A 144 -7.22 0.12 -8.12
C TYR A 144 -7.51 -1.12 -7.24
N ALA A 145 -8.74 -1.60 -7.23
CA ALA A 145 -9.14 -2.76 -6.43
C ALA A 145 -8.47 -4.05 -6.91
N GLY A 146 -8.37 -4.25 -8.23
CA GLY A 146 -7.62 -5.35 -8.82
C GLY A 146 -6.13 -5.31 -8.46
N PHE A 147 -5.52 -4.12 -8.42
CA PHE A 147 -4.13 -3.97 -7.99
C PHE A 147 -3.93 -4.32 -6.52
N LEU A 148 -4.87 -3.91 -5.66
CA LEU A 148 -4.82 -4.22 -4.24
C LEU A 148 -4.94 -5.73 -4.00
N GLU A 149 -5.92 -6.39 -4.62
CA GLU A 149 -6.09 -7.84 -4.50
C GLU A 149 -4.89 -8.61 -5.05
N HIS A 150 -4.35 -8.19 -6.20
CA HIS A 150 -3.14 -8.79 -6.76
C HIS A 150 -1.97 -8.71 -5.77
N THR A 151 -1.78 -7.54 -5.14
CA THR A 151 -0.71 -7.34 -4.17
C THR A 151 -0.92 -8.16 -2.91
N ASP A 152 -2.14 -8.21 -2.39
CA ASP A 152 -2.50 -9.04 -1.22
C ASP A 152 -2.24 -10.52 -1.49
N TYR A 153 -2.61 -11.03 -2.67
CA TYR A 153 -2.29 -12.39 -3.08
C TYR A 153 -0.77 -12.65 -3.08
N GLN A 154 0.04 -11.69 -3.56
CA GLN A 154 1.50 -11.83 -3.53
C GLN A 154 2.06 -11.81 -2.10
N VAL A 155 1.50 -11.00 -1.20
CA VAL A 155 1.86 -11.04 0.23
C VAL A 155 1.52 -12.40 0.84
N GLY A 156 0.37 -12.98 0.49
CA GLY A 156 -0.04 -14.32 0.89
C GLY A 156 1.02 -15.37 0.54
N ARG A 157 1.64 -15.31 -0.64
CA ARG A 157 2.74 -16.23 -1.03
C ARG A 157 3.95 -16.17 -0.10
N ILE A 158 4.24 -15.02 0.49
CA ILE A 158 5.33 -14.87 1.47
C ILE A 158 4.91 -15.55 2.78
N VAL A 159 3.69 -15.29 3.26
CA VAL A 159 3.17 -15.91 4.49
C VAL A 159 3.13 -17.44 4.36
N ASP A 160 2.59 -17.96 3.25
CA ASP A 160 2.59 -19.39 2.93
C ASP A 160 4.00 -19.99 2.91
N THR A 161 4.98 -19.22 2.42
CA THR A 161 6.38 -19.66 2.40
C THR A 161 6.95 -19.75 3.82
N LEU A 162 6.69 -18.75 4.66
CA LEU A 162 7.12 -18.77 6.07
C LEU A 162 6.49 -19.94 6.83
N GLU A 163 5.23 -20.26 6.54
CA GLU A 163 4.52 -21.40 7.13
C GLU A 163 5.11 -22.73 6.68
N LYS A 164 5.32 -22.92 5.36
CA LYS A 164 5.94 -24.12 4.79
C LYS A 164 7.37 -24.36 5.30
N LEU A 165 8.11 -23.28 5.59
CA LEU A 165 9.43 -23.36 6.20
C LEU A 165 9.39 -23.59 7.72
N GLY A 166 8.21 -23.56 8.35
CA GLY A 166 8.04 -23.74 9.80
C GLY A 166 8.54 -22.56 10.65
N ILE A 167 8.71 -21.38 10.05
CA ILE A 167 9.29 -20.20 10.72
C ILE A 167 8.29 -19.06 10.95
N LEU A 168 7.06 -19.17 10.45
CA LEU A 168 6.01 -18.15 10.60
C LEU A 168 5.75 -17.80 12.08
N GLU A 169 5.63 -18.81 12.94
CA GLU A 169 5.35 -18.63 14.38
C GLU A 169 6.35 -17.68 15.07
N ASN A 170 7.61 -17.73 14.67
CA ASN A 170 8.69 -16.93 15.24
C ASN A 170 9.07 -15.71 14.36
N THR A 171 8.24 -15.34 13.38
CA THR A 171 8.44 -14.17 12.53
C THR A 171 7.53 -13.03 12.96
N LEU A 172 8.12 -11.85 13.26
CA LEU A 172 7.38 -10.62 13.50
C LEU A 172 7.10 -9.94 12.15
N ILE A 173 5.83 -9.85 11.78
CA ILE A 173 5.37 -9.22 10.53
C ILE A 173 4.67 -7.91 10.88
N TYR A 174 5.17 -6.82 10.30
CA TYR A 174 4.44 -5.56 10.17
C TYR A 174 3.89 -5.47 8.76
N TYR A 175 2.57 -5.41 8.62
CA TYR A 175 1.90 -5.15 7.36
C TYR A 175 1.17 -3.81 7.46
N ILE A 176 1.70 -2.80 6.78
CA ILE A 176 1.17 -1.44 6.79
C ILE A 176 0.53 -1.18 5.43
N VAL A 177 -0.77 -0.92 5.42
CA VAL A 177 -1.53 -0.64 4.20
C VAL A 177 -1.40 0.85 3.90
N GLY A 178 -0.35 1.19 3.17
CA GLY A 178 -0.01 2.56 2.76
C GLY A 178 1.12 3.19 3.58
N ASP A 179 1.94 4.03 2.92
CA ASP A 179 2.94 4.88 3.55
C ASP A 179 2.39 6.30 3.87
N ASN A 180 1.24 6.63 3.28
CA ASN A 180 0.42 7.83 3.49
C ASN A 180 -1.03 7.50 3.09
N GLY A 181 -1.96 8.43 3.29
CA GLY A 181 -3.34 8.25 2.85
C GLY A 181 -3.50 8.17 1.33
N ALA A 182 -4.70 7.87 0.84
CA ALA A 182 -4.96 7.71 -0.59
C ALA A 182 -4.60 8.97 -1.40
N SER A 183 -4.07 8.79 -2.62
CA SER A 183 -3.50 9.86 -3.45
C SER A 183 -4.56 10.64 -4.22
N ALA A 184 -4.49 11.97 -4.25
CA ALA A 184 -5.43 12.81 -5.02
C ALA A 184 -4.90 13.21 -6.42
N GLU A 185 -3.73 12.71 -6.81
CA GLU A 185 -2.93 13.24 -7.92
C GLU A 185 -3.46 12.90 -9.33
N GLY A 186 -4.63 12.25 -9.44
CA GLY A 186 -5.34 12.06 -10.71
C GLY A 186 -6.36 13.15 -11.02
N GLY A 187 -6.51 14.16 -10.16
CA GLY A 187 -7.47 15.26 -10.37
C GLY A 187 -8.94 14.81 -10.33
N ILE A 188 -9.83 15.65 -10.88
CA ILE A 188 -11.29 15.43 -10.83
C ILE A 188 -11.72 14.21 -11.66
N ASN A 189 -11.12 14.02 -12.83
CA ASN A 189 -11.56 13.03 -13.81
C ASN A 189 -10.80 11.71 -13.72
N GLY A 190 -9.75 11.64 -12.90
CA GLY A 190 -8.68 10.68 -13.09
C GLY A 190 -7.82 11.03 -14.30
N SER A 191 -6.90 10.14 -14.67
CA SER A 191 -5.97 10.38 -15.78
C SER A 191 -5.53 9.08 -16.42
N PHE A 192 -5.45 9.05 -17.76
CA PHE A 192 -4.73 7.99 -18.48
C PHE A 192 -3.22 8.16 -18.34
N ASN A 193 -2.75 9.41 -18.21
CA ASN A 193 -1.35 9.73 -17.94
C ASN A 193 -1.23 10.79 -16.83
N GLU A 194 -0.85 10.38 -15.63
CA GLU A 194 -0.70 11.24 -14.45
C GLU A 194 0.30 12.39 -14.67
N MET A 195 1.21 12.29 -15.65
CA MET A 195 2.07 13.41 -16.01
C MET A 195 1.27 14.62 -16.50
N SER A 196 0.04 14.44 -17.01
CA SER A 196 -0.84 15.56 -17.33
C SER A 196 -1.15 16.41 -16.10
N TYR A 197 -1.25 15.82 -14.90
CA TYR A 197 -1.45 16.54 -13.65
C TYR A 197 -0.25 17.43 -13.28
N PHE A 198 0.95 16.87 -13.29
CA PHE A 198 2.17 17.60 -12.91
C PHE A 198 2.56 18.70 -13.89
N ASN A 199 2.10 18.61 -15.14
CA ASN A 199 2.39 19.59 -16.18
C ASN A 199 1.24 20.60 -16.39
N GLY A 200 0.18 20.57 -15.59
CA GLY A 200 -0.96 21.49 -15.75
C GLY A 200 -1.79 21.24 -17.02
N LEU A 201 -1.77 20.02 -17.55
CA LEU A 201 -2.43 19.59 -18.78
C LEU A 201 -3.65 18.69 -18.52
N GLN A 202 -4.26 18.77 -17.35
CA GLN A 202 -5.42 17.95 -16.97
C GLN A 202 -6.63 18.16 -17.90
N SER A 203 -6.70 19.30 -18.59
CA SER A 203 -7.76 19.59 -19.58
C SER A 203 -7.70 18.65 -20.79
N LEU A 204 -6.59 17.95 -21.03
CA LEU A 204 -6.45 16.95 -22.08
C LEU A 204 -7.11 15.61 -21.71
N GLU A 205 -7.34 15.34 -20.42
CA GLU A 205 -8.00 14.13 -19.91
C GLU A 205 -9.54 14.28 -20.04
N THR A 206 -10.00 14.48 -21.27
CA THR A 206 -11.43 14.61 -21.60
C THR A 206 -12.14 13.26 -21.53
N ALA A 207 -13.48 13.27 -21.43
CA ALA A 207 -14.27 12.04 -21.43
C ALA A 207 -14.05 11.20 -22.70
N GLU A 208 -13.93 11.85 -23.86
CA GLU A 208 -13.63 11.19 -25.14
C GLU A 208 -12.23 10.55 -25.12
N TYR A 209 -11.22 11.31 -24.67
CA TYR A 209 -9.84 10.85 -24.60
C TYR A 209 -9.70 9.62 -23.69
N LEU A 210 -10.29 9.68 -22.49
CA LEU A 210 -10.25 8.59 -21.52
C LEU A 210 -11.07 7.39 -22.00
N SER A 211 -12.28 7.61 -22.52
CA SER A 211 -13.17 6.53 -22.97
C SER A 211 -12.57 5.75 -24.14
N ALA A 212 -11.89 6.42 -25.07
CA ALA A 212 -11.18 5.77 -26.16
C ALA A 212 -10.03 4.85 -25.69
N ARG A 213 -9.64 4.92 -24.42
CA ARG A 213 -8.50 4.20 -23.81
C ARG A 213 -8.91 3.41 -22.57
N ILE A 214 -10.20 3.29 -22.27
CA ILE A 214 -10.70 2.69 -21.03
C ILE A 214 -10.18 1.26 -20.81
N ASP A 215 -10.11 0.46 -21.87
CA ASP A 215 -9.63 -0.94 -21.82
C ASP A 215 -8.13 -1.06 -21.58
N LYS A 216 -7.38 0.03 -21.75
CA LYS A 216 -5.93 0.11 -21.55
C LYS A 216 -5.54 0.53 -20.13
N LEU A 217 -6.48 1.04 -19.33
CA LEU A 217 -6.22 1.40 -17.94
C LEU A 217 -5.75 0.18 -17.14
N GLY A 218 -4.64 0.36 -16.41
CA GLY A 218 -3.98 -0.74 -15.71
C GLY A 218 -2.91 -1.47 -16.51
N GLY A 219 -2.92 -1.32 -17.83
CA GLY A 219 -2.00 -1.98 -18.73
C GLY A 219 -0.69 -1.20 -18.97
N PRO A 220 0.24 -1.78 -19.73
CA PRO A 220 1.56 -1.20 -20.02
C PRO A 220 1.54 0.07 -20.86
N GLU A 221 0.43 0.36 -21.54
CA GLU A 221 0.26 1.57 -22.35
C GLU A 221 -0.21 2.78 -21.55
N SER A 222 -0.60 2.59 -20.29
CA SER A 222 -1.12 3.66 -19.44
C SER A 222 -0.08 4.14 -18.45
N TYR A 223 -0.24 5.38 -17.99
CA TYR A 223 0.44 5.89 -16.81
C TYR A 223 -0.62 6.42 -15.84
N ASN A 224 -1.62 5.60 -15.55
CA ASN A 224 -2.91 6.07 -15.07
C ASN A 224 -2.98 6.31 -13.56
N HIS A 225 -3.94 7.14 -13.16
CA HIS A 225 -4.30 7.44 -11.78
C HIS A 225 -5.83 7.62 -11.69
N TYR A 226 -6.43 7.32 -10.54
CA TYR A 226 -7.87 7.49 -10.30
C TYR A 226 -8.27 8.93 -9.93
N ALA A 227 -9.55 9.24 -10.04
CA ALA A 227 -10.10 10.52 -9.57
C ALA A 227 -9.94 10.76 -8.06
N VAL A 228 -9.77 12.02 -7.66
CA VAL A 228 -9.66 12.48 -6.26
C VAL A 228 -10.83 12.06 -5.39
N SER A 229 -12.03 11.95 -5.96
CA SER A 229 -13.22 11.51 -5.23
C SER A 229 -13.11 10.05 -4.76
N TRP A 230 -12.45 9.18 -5.53
CA TRP A 230 -12.12 7.82 -5.08
C TRP A 230 -11.09 7.83 -3.95
N ALA A 231 -10.06 8.65 -4.05
CA ALA A 231 -9.06 8.80 -2.99
C ALA A 231 -9.70 9.20 -1.67
N HIS A 232 -10.57 10.21 -1.69
CA HIS A 232 -11.31 10.64 -0.50
C HIS A 232 -12.25 9.54 0.05
N ALA A 233 -12.87 8.74 -0.80
CA ALA A 233 -13.66 7.59 -0.35
C ALA A 233 -12.81 6.51 0.33
N MET A 234 -11.58 6.28 -0.14
CA MET A 234 -10.68 5.29 0.44
C MET A 234 -10.09 5.73 1.79
N ASN A 235 -10.10 7.03 2.10
CA ASN A 235 -9.69 7.56 3.40
C ASN A 235 -10.81 7.59 4.45
N THR A 236 -11.91 6.88 4.21
CA THR A 236 -13.04 6.81 5.16
C THR A 236 -12.56 6.44 6.58
N PRO A 237 -13.01 7.16 7.63
CA PRO A 237 -13.99 8.25 7.64
C PRO A 237 -13.38 9.67 7.54
N PHE A 238 -12.06 9.77 7.36
CA PHE A 238 -11.29 10.98 7.60
C PHE A 238 -11.46 12.03 6.50
N GLN A 239 -11.06 13.26 6.83
CA GLN A 239 -10.96 14.36 5.88
C GLN A 239 -9.68 14.23 5.06
N TRP A 240 -9.77 14.67 3.80
CA TRP A 240 -8.64 14.86 2.89
C TRP A 240 -7.89 13.57 2.53
N THR A 241 -6.72 13.75 1.92
CA THR A 241 -5.93 12.76 1.19
C THR A 241 -4.45 12.97 1.44
N LYS A 242 -3.61 12.15 0.80
CA LYS A 242 -2.17 12.42 0.62
C LYS A 242 -1.91 13.89 0.33
N GLN A 243 -0.75 14.38 0.77
CA GLN A 243 -0.30 15.78 0.72
C GLN A 243 -0.95 16.72 1.76
N VAL A 244 -2.02 16.30 2.44
CA VAL A 244 -2.66 17.09 3.52
C VAL A 244 -2.30 16.49 4.88
N ALA A 245 -1.06 16.71 5.32
CA ALA A 245 -0.51 16.10 6.55
C ALA A 245 -1.23 16.51 7.84
N SER A 246 -1.97 17.62 7.82
CA SER A 246 -2.74 18.12 8.97
C SER A 246 -3.97 17.28 9.32
N HIS A 247 -4.34 16.30 8.49
CA HIS A 247 -5.55 15.49 8.68
C HIS A 247 -5.25 14.00 8.55
N PHE A 248 -6.02 13.18 9.26
CA PHE A 248 -5.83 11.72 9.26
C PHE A 248 -6.07 11.06 7.91
N GLY A 249 -6.81 11.68 6.98
CA GLY A 249 -6.93 11.14 5.62
C GLY A 249 -5.63 11.29 4.81
N GLY A 250 -4.66 12.08 5.28
CA GLY A 250 -3.31 12.14 4.71
C GLY A 250 -2.29 11.26 5.43
N THR A 251 -2.52 10.90 6.70
CA THR A 251 -1.47 10.33 7.57
C THR A 251 -1.82 9.01 8.25
N ARG A 252 -3.10 8.61 8.31
CA ARG A 252 -3.51 7.41 9.04
C ARG A 252 -3.66 6.21 8.11
N ASN A 253 -2.86 5.18 8.35
CA ASN A 253 -2.89 3.92 7.62
C ASN A 253 -3.32 2.76 8.52
N GLY A 254 -3.87 1.72 7.88
CA GLY A 254 -4.11 0.44 8.55
C GLY A 254 -2.79 -0.29 8.80
N MET A 255 -2.62 -0.86 9.99
CA MET A 255 -1.44 -1.66 10.33
C MET A 255 -1.87 -2.96 11.01
N VAL A 256 -1.31 -4.06 10.56
CA VAL A 256 -1.41 -5.38 11.20
C VAL A 256 -0.03 -5.74 11.74
N VAL A 257 0.02 -6.16 13.00
CA VAL A 257 1.21 -6.74 13.62
C VAL A 257 0.93 -8.19 13.95
N HIS A 258 1.75 -9.10 13.42
CA HIS A 258 1.56 -10.54 13.56
C HIS A 258 2.85 -11.19 14.06
N TRP A 259 2.78 -11.87 15.20
CA TRP A 259 3.89 -12.65 15.76
C TRP A 259 3.38 -13.74 16.73
N PRO A 260 2.90 -14.89 16.23
CA PRO A 260 2.13 -15.86 17.00
C PRO A 260 2.82 -16.38 18.27
N LYS A 261 4.14 -16.53 18.23
CA LYS A 261 4.90 -16.99 19.40
C LYS A 261 4.81 -16.01 20.57
N LYS A 262 4.65 -14.71 20.31
CA LYS A 262 4.65 -13.65 21.34
C LYS A 262 3.30 -12.98 21.53
N ILE A 263 2.57 -12.67 20.47
CA ILE A 263 1.25 -12.02 20.54
C ILE A 263 0.20 -13.12 20.69
N LYS A 264 -0.49 -13.14 21.84
CA LYS A 264 -1.55 -14.14 22.10
C LYS A 264 -2.91 -13.77 21.54
N GLY A 265 -3.20 -12.48 21.42
CA GLY A 265 -4.42 -11.95 20.80
C GLY A 265 -4.55 -12.38 19.34
N LYS A 266 -5.76 -12.72 18.90
CA LYS A 266 -6.04 -13.14 17.51
C LYS A 266 -7.15 -12.28 16.93
N GLY A 267 -6.76 -11.33 16.08
CA GLY A 267 -7.70 -10.39 15.45
C GLY A 267 -8.17 -9.27 16.38
N ASP A 268 -7.51 -9.10 17.54
CA ASP A 268 -7.80 -8.00 18.44
C ASP A 268 -7.45 -6.65 17.81
N VAL A 269 -8.17 -5.61 18.20
CA VAL A 269 -7.90 -4.23 17.79
C VAL A 269 -7.08 -3.53 18.88
N ARG A 270 -6.08 -2.75 18.46
CA ARG A 270 -5.30 -1.87 19.33
C ARG A 270 -5.62 -0.41 18.98
N SER A 271 -5.98 0.39 19.97
CA SER A 271 -6.42 1.79 19.80
C SER A 271 -5.39 2.81 20.27
N GLN A 272 -4.28 2.35 20.84
CA GLN A 272 -3.15 3.18 21.24
C GLN A 272 -2.67 4.01 20.05
N PHE A 273 -2.32 5.27 20.31
CA PHE A 273 -1.72 6.11 19.30
C PHE A 273 -0.30 5.61 19.02
N GLY A 274 -0.02 5.31 17.75
CA GLY A 274 1.30 4.90 17.29
C GLY A 274 1.66 5.63 16.01
N HIS A 275 2.95 5.73 15.75
CA HIS A 275 3.54 6.40 14.60
C HIS A 275 4.58 5.50 13.94
N VAL A 276 4.88 5.71 12.65
CA VAL A 276 5.84 4.85 11.91
C VAL A 276 7.24 4.82 12.56
N ILE A 277 7.62 5.89 13.26
CA ILE A 277 8.89 6.00 14.00
C ILE A 277 8.98 5.02 15.17
N ASP A 278 7.86 4.42 15.60
CA ASP A 278 7.80 3.46 16.70
C ASP A 278 8.21 2.03 16.26
N VAL A 279 8.25 1.76 14.94
CA VAL A 279 8.59 0.44 14.40
C VAL A 279 10.05 0.08 14.68
N ALA A 280 10.98 1.00 14.42
CA ALA A 280 12.40 0.81 14.67
C ALA A 280 12.73 0.48 16.15
N PRO A 281 12.32 1.28 17.15
CA PRO A 281 12.57 0.95 18.56
C PRO A 281 11.89 -0.37 18.96
N THR A 282 10.72 -0.69 18.42
CA THR A 282 10.07 -1.99 18.66
C THR A 282 10.94 -3.16 18.20
N ILE A 283 11.50 -3.10 16.99
CA ILE A 283 12.38 -4.15 16.46
C ILE A 283 13.65 -4.29 17.33
N LEU A 284 14.24 -3.17 17.76
CA LEU A 284 15.42 -3.17 18.62
C LEU A 284 15.12 -3.82 19.98
N GLU A 285 14.01 -3.46 20.63
CA GLU A 285 13.59 -4.05 21.91
C GLU A 285 13.34 -5.55 21.78
N VAL A 286 12.58 -5.97 20.75
CA VAL A 286 12.28 -7.37 20.46
C VAL A 286 13.55 -8.20 20.28
N ARG A 287 14.55 -7.64 19.61
CA ARG A 287 15.85 -8.28 19.37
C ARG A 287 16.82 -8.14 20.54
N ARG A 288 16.48 -7.36 21.58
CA ARG A 288 17.35 -6.99 22.69
C ARG A 288 18.66 -6.36 22.20
N ILE A 289 18.57 -5.54 21.16
CA ILE A 289 19.70 -4.82 20.58
C ILE A 289 19.69 -3.40 21.14
N CYS A 290 20.79 -3.01 21.78
CA CYS A 290 20.97 -1.62 22.18
C CYS A 290 21.11 -0.72 20.96
N ARG A 291 20.42 0.42 20.97
CA ARG A 291 20.62 1.47 19.95
C ARG A 291 22.09 1.91 19.94
N PRO A 292 22.74 2.00 18.77
CA PRO A 292 24.09 2.55 18.70
C PRO A 292 24.06 4.03 19.08
N LYS A 293 24.97 4.45 19.97
CA LYS A 293 25.17 5.87 20.33
C LYS A 293 26.03 6.62 19.31
N VAL A 294 26.80 5.87 18.52
CA VAL A 294 27.72 6.38 17.49
C VAL A 294 27.62 5.49 16.26
N VAL A 295 27.48 6.09 15.08
CA VAL A 295 27.46 5.41 13.78
C VAL A 295 28.46 6.11 12.87
N LYS A 296 29.40 5.34 12.29
CA LYS A 296 30.47 5.87 11.41
C LYS A 296 31.17 7.11 12.00
N GLN A 297 31.54 7.05 13.29
CA GLN A 297 32.19 8.14 14.04
C GLN A 297 31.33 9.38 14.35
N HIS A 298 30.05 9.40 13.96
CA HIS A 298 29.13 10.48 14.30
C HIS A 298 28.19 10.07 15.44
N ALA A 299 27.87 11.00 16.35
CA ALA A 299 26.83 10.79 17.35
C ALA A 299 25.50 10.50 16.64
N ALA A 300 24.82 9.44 17.07
CA ALA A 300 23.54 9.06 16.49
C ALA A 300 22.40 9.84 17.14
N ASP A 301 21.55 10.47 16.32
CA ASP A 301 20.35 11.20 16.75
C ASP A 301 19.50 10.37 17.71
N PRO A 302 18.83 10.98 18.70
CA PRO A 302 17.96 10.24 19.62
C PRO A 302 16.86 9.50 18.84
N MET A 303 16.45 8.34 19.36
CA MET A 303 15.27 7.67 18.85
C MET A 303 14.05 8.41 19.40
N GLU A 304 13.25 9.01 18.52
CA GLU A 304 12.06 9.79 18.92
C GLU A 304 10.83 8.92 19.14
N GLY A 305 10.79 7.74 18.50
CA GLY A 305 9.71 6.77 18.66
C GLY A 305 9.79 5.99 19.97
N THR A 306 8.65 5.46 20.38
CA THR A 306 8.50 4.58 21.54
C THR A 306 8.16 3.17 21.06
N SER A 307 8.77 2.16 21.66
CA SER A 307 8.45 0.77 21.31
C SER A 307 6.98 0.43 21.58
N LEU A 308 6.38 -0.35 20.68
CA LEU A 308 4.99 -0.81 20.76
C LEU A 308 4.85 -2.16 21.48
N VAL A 309 5.92 -2.75 22.02
CA VAL A 309 5.88 -4.08 22.68
C VAL A 309 4.84 -4.13 23.80
N TYR A 310 4.63 -3.04 24.53
CA TYR A 310 3.62 -2.96 25.60
C TYR A 310 2.19 -3.25 25.11
N THR A 311 1.91 -3.01 23.83
CA THR A 311 0.59 -3.26 23.21
C THR A 311 0.37 -4.72 22.79
N PHE A 312 1.41 -5.55 22.78
CA PHE A 312 1.32 -6.89 22.17
C PHE A 312 0.36 -7.81 22.94
N ASP A 313 0.51 -7.88 24.26
CA ASP A 313 -0.27 -8.78 25.12
C ASP A 313 -1.34 -8.07 25.97
N ASP A 314 -1.42 -6.73 25.89
CA ASP A 314 -2.48 -5.96 26.56
C ASP A 314 -3.11 -4.96 25.59
N ALA A 315 -4.37 -5.21 25.24
CA ALA A 315 -5.16 -4.35 24.37
C ALA A 315 -5.48 -2.98 24.99
N LYS A 316 -5.41 -2.87 26.31
CA LYS A 316 -5.83 -1.69 27.10
C LYS A 316 -4.66 -0.94 27.74
N ALA A 317 -3.42 -1.37 27.47
CA ALA A 317 -2.22 -0.72 27.98
C ALA A 317 -2.12 0.76 27.57
#